data_AF-A0A8S3JX46-F1
#
_entry.id   AF-A0A8S3JX46-F1
#
_cell.length_a   1.000
_cell.length_b   1.000
_cell.length_c   1.000
_cell.angle_alpha   90.00
_cell.angle_beta   90.00
_cell.angle_gamma   90.00
#
_symmetry.space_group_name_H-M   'P 1'
#
loop_
_entity.id
_entity.type
_entity.pdbx_description
1 polymer ?
#
loop_
_entity_poly.entity_id
_entity_poly.type
_entity_poly.pdbx_seq_one_letter_code
_entity_poly.pdbx_strand_id
1 'polypeptide(L)'
;NAIIRYPYFNRETDKENYFENLLCLYLPIRKRDDLKKPYELFYQIGEIFDNRQQCNLKVKDVVHENRRKYESNIKETGEAESLFNQLSLTLKDNDWVEIVANKESNNIWSREIEQEENPDFNVMYKTKNKNTFSDMRQTYCTTNEIRSLLESMNHEQQEIFYYVREWCMKRLHNPDVEPLRL
;
A
#
# COMPACT_ATOMS: atom_id res chain seq x y z
N ASN A 1 -7.48 -13.27 2.08
CA ASN A 1 -7.49 -11.89 1.53
C ASN A 1 -8.89 -11.32 1.57
N ALA A 2 -9.09 -10.21 2.27
CA ALA A 2 -10.32 -9.45 2.18
C ALA A 2 -10.17 -8.43 1.04
N ILE A 3 -11.03 -8.53 0.02
CA ILE A 3 -11.11 -7.53 -1.04
C ILE A 3 -11.99 -6.40 -0.51
N ILE A 4 -11.43 -5.21 -0.32
CA ILE A 4 -12.22 -4.02 0.01
C ILE A 4 -12.95 -3.60 -1.27
N ARG A 5 -14.26 -3.87 -1.32
CA ARG A 5 -15.13 -3.40 -2.40
C ARG A 5 -15.72 -2.07 -1.97
N TYR A 6 -15.35 -0.99 -2.66
CA TYR A 6 -16.05 0.28 -2.49
C TYR A 6 -17.41 0.22 -3.20
N PRO A 7 -18.51 0.62 -2.54
CA PRO A 7 -19.84 0.60 -3.15
C PRO A 7 -19.92 1.57 -4.34
N TYR A 8 -20.46 1.10 -5.46
CA TYR A 8 -20.69 1.95 -6.62
C TYR A 8 -21.99 2.74 -6.43
N PHE A 9 -21.89 4.07 -6.40
CA PHE A 9 -23.04 4.96 -6.34
C PHE A 9 -23.26 5.61 -7.70
N ASN A 10 -24.51 5.72 -8.13
CA ASN A 10 -24.85 6.40 -9.36
C ASN A 10 -24.99 7.91 -9.09
N ARG A 11 -24.26 8.72 -9.85
CA ARG A 11 -24.27 10.19 -9.77
C ARG A 11 -25.67 10.80 -9.98
N GLU A 12 -26.56 10.16 -10.71
CA GLU A 12 -27.88 10.73 -11.01
C GLU A 12 -28.91 10.43 -9.93
N THR A 13 -28.85 9.24 -9.33
CA THR A 13 -29.81 8.77 -8.33
C THR A 13 -29.36 9.00 -6.89
N ASP A 14 -28.04 9.01 -6.65
CA ASP A 14 -27.44 9.11 -5.31
C ASP A 14 -26.19 10.00 -5.29
N LYS A 15 -26.43 11.30 -5.48
CA LYS A 15 -25.38 12.32 -5.65
C LYS A 15 -24.44 12.42 -4.46
N GLU A 16 -24.98 12.52 -3.25
CA GLU A 16 -24.16 12.78 -2.07
C GLU A 16 -23.26 11.59 -1.72
N ASN A 17 -23.76 10.35 -1.82
CA ASN A 17 -22.92 9.18 -1.59
C ASN A 17 -21.91 8.96 -2.73
N TYR A 18 -22.26 9.35 -3.97
CA TYR A 18 -21.30 9.38 -5.07
C TYR A 18 -20.12 10.32 -4.77
N PHE A 19 -20.39 11.56 -4.37
CA PHE A 19 -19.33 12.52 -4.06
C PHE A 19 -18.59 12.17 -2.76
N GLU A 20 -19.26 11.60 -1.75
CA GLU A 20 -18.59 11.06 -0.57
C GLU A 20 -17.56 9.98 -0.95
N ASN A 21 -17.96 9.01 -1.77
CA ASN A 21 -17.08 7.93 -2.19
C ASN A 21 -15.92 8.46 -3.05
N LEU A 22 -16.22 9.34 -4.01
CA LEU A 22 -15.21 9.98 -4.85
C LEU A 22 -14.14 10.71 -4.01
N LEU A 23 -14.56 11.48 -3.01
CA LEU A 23 -13.65 12.20 -2.13
C LEU A 23 -12.84 11.24 -1.24
N CYS A 24 -13.47 10.19 -0.69
CA CYS A 24 -12.78 9.20 0.12
C CYS A 24 -11.67 8.46 -0.65
N LEU A 25 -11.88 8.21 -1.94
CA LEU A 25 -10.92 7.48 -2.78
C LEU A 25 -9.74 8.33 -3.23
N TYR A 26 -9.98 9.60 -3.55
CA TYR A 26 -9.01 10.42 -4.29
C TYR A 26 -8.57 11.71 -3.59
N LEU A 27 -9.21 12.11 -2.50
CA LEU A 27 -8.74 13.26 -1.71
C LEU A 27 -7.82 12.75 -0.57
N PRO A 28 -6.62 13.32 -0.38
CA PRO A 28 -5.71 12.92 0.68
C PRO A 28 -6.19 13.46 2.03
N ILE A 29 -7.18 12.79 2.61
CA ILE A 29 -7.75 13.09 3.93
C ILE A 29 -7.02 12.32 5.03
N ARG A 30 -6.84 12.94 6.20
CA ARG A 30 -6.27 12.26 7.37
C ARG A 30 -7.36 11.76 8.31
N LYS A 31 -8.49 12.46 8.34
CA LYS A 31 -9.64 12.14 9.17
C LYS A 31 -10.92 12.36 8.37
N ARG A 32 -12.00 11.66 8.75
CA ARG A 32 -13.30 11.81 8.10
C ARG A 32 -13.87 13.22 8.27
N ASP A 33 -13.51 13.91 9.36
CA ASP A 33 -13.92 15.29 9.65
C ASP A 33 -13.35 16.31 8.64
N ASP A 34 -12.33 15.93 7.87
CA ASP A 34 -11.78 16.77 6.79
C ASP A 34 -12.77 16.89 5.61
N LEU A 35 -13.74 15.98 5.50
CA LEU A 35 -14.77 15.99 4.47
C LEU A 35 -15.98 16.80 4.94
N LYS A 36 -16.30 17.87 4.20
CA LYS A 36 -17.42 18.76 4.53
C LYS A 36 -18.66 18.40 3.72
N LYS A 37 -19.81 18.35 4.39
CA LYS A 37 -21.12 18.27 3.73
C LYS A 37 -21.64 19.67 3.39
N PRO A 38 -22.40 19.85 2.28
CA PRO A 38 -22.73 18.84 1.26
C PRO A 38 -21.50 18.44 0.44
N TYR A 39 -21.34 17.14 0.16
CA TYR A 39 -20.13 16.60 -0.48
C TYR A 39 -20.02 17.04 -1.94
N GLU A 40 -21.13 17.17 -2.65
CA GLU A 40 -21.12 17.73 -4.01
C GLU A 40 -20.55 19.15 -4.02
N LEU A 41 -21.02 19.99 -3.09
CA LEU A 41 -20.58 21.38 -2.99
C LEU A 41 -19.10 21.46 -2.59
N PHE A 42 -18.70 20.67 -1.60
CA PHE A 42 -17.30 20.60 -1.17
C PHE A 42 -16.37 20.15 -2.29
N TYR A 43 -16.79 19.18 -3.11
CA TYR A 43 -16.04 18.80 -4.30
C TYR A 43 -15.92 19.94 -5.32
N GLN A 44 -17.02 20.69 -5.57
CA GLN A 44 -17.04 21.71 -6.61
C GLN A 44 -16.28 23.00 -6.25
N ILE A 45 -16.42 23.48 -5.01
CA ILE A 45 -15.89 24.78 -4.59
C ILE A 45 -14.93 24.71 -3.40
N GLY A 46 -14.73 23.53 -2.81
CA GLY A 46 -13.86 23.37 -1.66
C GLY A 46 -12.39 23.59 -2.00
N GLU A 47 -11.66 24.08 -1.01
CA GLU A 47 -10.20 24.26 -1.07
C GLU A 47 -9.56 23.57 0.14
N ILE A 48 -8.37 22.99 -0.09
CA ILE A 48 -7.51 22.42 0.93
C ILE A 48 -6.16 23.10 0.90
N PHE A 49 -5.55 23.31 2.07
CA PHE A 49 -4.24 23.93 2.17
C PHE A 49 -3.14 22.88 2.00
N ASP A 50 -2.27 23.04 1.00
CA ASP A 50 -1.09 22.21 0.82
C ASP A 50 0.10 22.80 1.58
N ASN A 51 0.48 22.14 2.68
CA ASN A 51 1.64 22.54 3.49
C ASN A 51 2.96 22.51 2.71
N ARG A 52 3.08 21.73 1.63
CA ARG A 52 4.31 21.65 0.83
C ARG A 52 4.45 22.85 -0.10
N GLN A 53 3.34 23.27 -0.72
CA GLN A 53 3.31 24.39 -1.67
C GLN A 53 2.93 25.73 -1.02
N GLN A 54 2.51 25.72 0.25
CA GLN A 54 2.06 26.89 1.00
C GLN A 54 0.94 27.65 0.28
N CYS A 55 0.02 26.91 -0.35
CA CYS A 55 -1.09 27.48 -1.12
C CYS A 55 -2.37 26.66 -0.95
N ASN A 56 -3.52 27.28 -1.27
CA ASN A 56 -4.80 26.57 -1.36
C ASN A 56 -4.92 25.88 -2.72
N LEU A 57 -5.30 24.61 -2.70
CA LEU A 57 -5.61 23.81 -3.88
C LEU A 57 -7.10 23.52 -3.90
N LYS A 58 -7.70 23.56 -5.10
CA LYS A 58 -9.09 23.16 -5.27
C LYS A 58 -9.22 21.66 -5.07
N VAL A 59 -10.21 21.26 -4.27
CA VAL A 59 -10.55 19.85 -4.02
C VAL A 59 -10.75 19.09 -5.33
N LYS A 60 -11.48 19.69 -6.27
CA LYS A 60 -11.71 19.14 -7.61
C LYS A 60 -10.44 18.77 -8.36
N ASP A 61 -9.45 19.66 -8.35
CA ASP A 61 -8.22 19.49 -9.14
C ASP A 61 -7.37 18.37 -8.53
N VAL A 62 -7.27 18.32 -7.20
CA VAL A 62 -6.56 17.27 -6.47
C VAL A 62 -7.20 15.90 -6.72
N VAL A 63 -8.53 15.81 -6.59
CA VAL A 63 -9.28 14.58 -6.85
C VAL A 63 -9.10 14.14 -8.30
N HIS A 64 -9.19 15.05 -9.26
CA HIS A 64 -9.02 14.72 -10.67
C HIS A 64 -7.61 14.19 -10.98
N GLU A 65 -6.57 14.83 -10.44
CA GLU A 65 -5.19 14.42 -10.65
C GLU A 65 -4.89 13.06 -10.02
N ASN A 66 -5.31 12.85 -8.78
CA ASN A 66 -5.16 11.56 -8.09
C ASN A 66 -5.95 10.47 -8.80
N ARG A 67 -7.18 10.76 -9.22
CA ARG A 67 -8.00 9.83 -9.98
C ARG A 67 -7.29 9.41 -11.27
N ARG A 68 -6.81 10.36 -12.06
CA ARG A 68 -6.04 10.07 -13.28
C ARG A 68 -4.79 9.22 -13.00
N LYS A 69 -4.11 9.50 -11.89
CA LYS A 69 -2.89 8.80 -11.46
C LYS A 69 -3.16 7.34 -11.06
N TYR A 70 -4.24 7.07 -10.32
CA TYR A 70 -4.54 5.72 -9.82
C TYR A 70 -5.46 4.91 -10.74
N GLU A 71 -6.20 5.58 -11.61
CA GLU A 71 -7.09 4.93 -12.58
C GLU A 71 -6.45 4.71 -13.95
N SER A 72 -5.14 4.97 -14.13
CA SER A 72 -4.49 4.82 -15.45
C SER A 72 -4.65 3.40 -16.04
N ASN A 73 -4.83 2.40 -15.17
CA ASN A 73 -4.96 0.99 -15.54
C ASN A 73 -6.42 0.50 -15.54
N ILE A 74 -7.43 1.40 -15.46
CA ILE A 74 -8.84 1.00 -15.43
C ILE A 74 -9.25 0.15 -16.65
N LYS A 75 -8.64 0.38 -17.81
CA LYS A 75 -8.91 -0.44 -19.01
C LYS A 75 -8.51 -1.89 -18.81
N GLU A 76 -7.36 -2.13 -18.17
CA GLU A 76 -6.89 -3.48 -17.83
C GLU A 76 -7.83 -4.16 -16.83
N THR A 77 -8.42 -3.39 -15.90
CA THR A 77 -9.43 -3.91 -14.95
C THR A 77 -10.73 -4.31 -15.64
N GLY A 78 -11.25 -3.48 -16.56
CA GLY A 78 -12.48 -3.78 -17.30
C GLY A 78 -12.32 -4.95 -18.27
N GLU A 79 -11.16 -5.05 -18.93
CA GLU A 79 -10.79 -6.19 -19.77
C GLU A 79 -10.61 -7.46 -18.93
N ALA A 80 -9.99 -7.37 -17.75
CA ALA A 80 -9.87 -8.49 -16.81
C ALA A 80 -11.21 -8.96 -16.24
N GLU A 81 -12.14 -8.05 -15.93
CA GLU A 81 -13.50 -8.39 -15.50
C GLU A 81 -14.31 -9.02 -16.63
N SER A 82 -14.18 -8.49 -17.86
CA SER A 82 -14.83 -9.07 -19.03
C SER A 82 -14.30 -10.49 -19.31
N LEU A 83 -12.98 -10.66 -19.26
CA LEU A 83 -12.31 -11.95 -19.38
C LEU A 83 -12.72 -12.91 -18.27
N PHE A 84 -12.78 -12.46 -17.02
CA PHE A 84 -13.24 -13.27 -15.89
C PHE A 84 -14.69 -13.73 -16.10
N ASN A 85 -15.59 -12.82 -16.48
CA ASN A 85 -16.98 -13.16 -16.75
C ASN A 85 -17.10 -14.16 -17.91
N GLN A 86 -16.33 -13.97 -18.99
CA GLN A 86 -16.30 -14.90 -20.12
C GLN A 86 -15.76 -16.28 -19.72
N LEU A 87 -14.68 -16.33 -18.94
CA LEU A 87 -14.09 -17.57 -18.43
C LEU A 87 -15.03 -18.27 -17.43
N SER A 88 -15.71 -17.52 -16.56
CA SER A 88 -16.67 -18.06 -15.59
C SER A 88 -17.90 -18.71 -16.24
N LEU A 89 -18.25 -18.31 -17.47
CA LEU A 89 -19.32 -18.92 -18.24
C LEU A 89 -18.89 -20.21 -18.97
N THR A 90 -17.57 -20.39 -19.15
CA THR A 90 -17.00 -21.43 -20.03
C THR A 90 -16.29 -22.53 -19.23
N LEU A 91 -15.66 -22.17 -18.11
CA LEU A 91 -14.88 -23.06 -17.25
C LEU A 91 -15.77 -23.70 -16.18
N LYS A 92 -15.49 -24.97 -15.86
CA LYS A 92 -16.10 -25.65 -14.71
C LYS A 92 -15.26 -25.37 -13.45
N ASP A 93 -15.84 -25.56 -12.27
CA ASP A 93 -15.16 -25.28 -10.99
C ASP A 93 -13.78 -25.96 -10.83
N ASN A 94 -13.59 -27.14 -11.43
CA ASN A 94 -12.31 -27.86 -11.40
C ASN A 94 -11.20 -27.18 -12.22
N ASP A 95 -11.55 -26.43 -13.26
CA ASP A 95 -10.56 -25.77 -14.13
C ASP A 95 -9.92 -24.57 -13.40
N TRP A 96 -10.65 -23.93 -12.49
CA TRP A 96 -10.10 -22.88 -11.62
C TRP A 96 -9.05 -23.41 -10.65
N VAL A 97 -9.26 -24.62 -10.11
CA VAL A 97 -8.30 -25.27 -9.21
C VAL A 97 -6.98 -25.52 -9.94
N GLU A 98 -7.05 -26.00 -11.19
CA GLU A 98 -5.87 -26.25 -12.01
C GLU A 98 -5.15 -24.94 -12.39
N ILE A 99 -5.88 -23.90 -12.78
CA ILE A 99 -5.31 -22.58 -13.11
C ILE A 99 -4.60 -21.96 -11.88
N VAL A 100 -5.24 -22.01 -10.72
CA VAL A 100 -4.66 -21.46 -9.47
C VAL A 100 -3.43 -22.25 -9.07
N ALA A 101 -3.51 -23.59 -9.09
CA ALA A 101 -2.38 -24.47 -8.76
C ALA A 101 -1.18 -24.23 -9.72
N ASN A 102 -1.44 -24.09 -11.01
CA ASN A 102 -0.41 -23.80 -12.01
C ASN A 102 0.22 -22.42 -11.82
N LYS A 103 -0.55 -21.40 -11.46
CA LYS A 103 0.00 -20.06 -11.16
C LYS A 103 0.80 -20.03 -9.87
N GLU A 104 0.35 -20.72 -8.83
CA GLU A 104 1.03 -20.82 -7.53
C GLU A 104 2.34 -21.60 -7.66
N SER A 105 2.33 -22.75 -8.33
CA SER A 105 3.54 -23.54 -8.58
C SER A 105 4.61 -22.78 -9.37
N ASN A 106 4.21 -21.81 -10.19
CA ASN A 106 5.12 -20.98 -10.98
C ASN A 106 5.49 -19.65 -10.30
N ASN A 107 5.05 -19.39 -9.06
CA ASN A 107 5.23 -18.13 -8.35
C ASN A 107 4.85 -16.88 -9.17
N ILE A 108 3.87 -17.03 -10.07
CA ILE A 108 3.49 -15.96 -11.00
C ILE A 108 2.84 -14.81 -10.23
N TRP A 109 2.01 -15.11 -9.22
CA TRP A 109 1.36 -14.11 -8.38
C TRP A 109 2.36 -13.19 -7.67
N SER A 110 3.42 -13.75 -7.08
CA SER A 110 4.45 -12.95 -6.40
C SER A 110 5.16 -12.03 -7.37
N ARG A 111 5.44 -12.51 -8.60
CA ARG A 111 6.10 -11.71 -9.64
C ARG A 111 5.18 -10.61 -10.21
N GLU A 112 3.90 -10.90 -10.39
CA GLU A 112 2.89 -9.91 -10.84
C GLU A 112 2.69 -8.82 -9.77
N ILE A 113 2.62 -9.19 -8.49
CA ILE A 113 2.52 -8.24 -7.35
C ILE A 113 3.80 -7.40 -7.21
N GLU A 114 4.98 -7.99 -7.40
CA GLU A 114 6.26 -7.26 -7.38
C GLU A 114 6.41 -6.28 -8.56
N GLN A 115 5.69 -6.52 -9.66
CA GLN A 115 5.66 -5.67 -10.86
C GLN A 115 4.54 -4.63 -10.83
N GLU A 116 3.60 -4.71 -9.88
CA GLU A 116 2.52 -3.73 -9.72
C GLU A 116 3.13 -2.38 -9.29
N GLU A 117 3.33 -1.50 -10.26
CA GLU A 117 4.03 -0.24 -10.06
C GLU A 117 3.13 0.74 -9.29
N ASN A 118 3.26 0.77 -7.97
CA ASN A 118 2.56 1.76 -7.18
C ASN A 118 3.20 3.16 -7.40
N PRO A 119 2.44 4.12 -7.97
CA PRO A 119 2.99 5.39 -8.40
C PRO A 119 3.40 6.30 -7.22
N ASP A 120 3.00 6.00 -5.98
CA ASP A 120 3.48 6.71 -4.78
C ASP A 120 4.85 6.25 -4.32
N PHE A 121 5.14 4.94 -4.39
CA PHE A 121 6.45 4.41 -4.00
C PHE A 121 7.54 4.87 -4.97
N ASN A 122 7.21 5.01 -6.25
CA ASN A 122 8.14 5.48 -7.28
C ASN A 122 8.63 6.92 -7.03
N VAL A 123 7.80 7.78 -6.41
CA VAL A 123 8.18 9.15 -6.00
C VAL A 123 9.17 9.11 -4.82
N MET A 124 9.00 8.16 -3.90
CA MET A 124 9.84 8.02 -2.71
C MET A 124 11.27 7.59 -3.04
N TYR A 125 11.48 6.81 -4.11
CA TYR A 125 12.82 6.49 -4.61
C TYR A 125 13.51 7.69 -5.30
N LYS A 126 12.74 8.54 -5.98
CA LYS A 126 13.27 9.72 -6.70
C LYS A 126 13.61 10.90 -5.77
N THR A 127 13.04 10.95 -4.57
CA THR A 127 13.21 12.06 -3.60
C THR A 127 14.32 11.83 -2.56
N LYS A 128 14.97 10.66 -2.51
CA LYS A 128 16.07 10.33 -1.58
C LYS A 128 17.39 11.11 -1.75
N ASN A 129 17.44 12.12 -2.62
CA ASN A 129 18.66 12.91 -2.88
C ASN A 129 18.73 14.25 -2.14
N LYS A 130 17.95 14.48 -1.08
CA LYS A 130 18.09 15.71 -0.28
C LYS A 130 18.17 15.41 1.21
N ASN A 131 19.42 15.40 1.69
CA ASN A 131 19.91 15.60 3.05
C ASN A 131 18.85 15.92 4.11
N THR A 132 18.74 15.09 5.15
CA THR A 132 19.10 15.43 6.54
C THR A 132 18.73 14.28 7.49
N PHE A 133 19.54 14.14 8.55
CA PHE A 133 19.50 13.16 9.65
C PHE A 133 20.00 11.76 9.34
N SER A 134 21.25 11.51 9.78
CA SER A 134 21.81 10.22 10.23
C SER A 134 21.05 9.00 9.74
N ASP A 135 21.46 8.60 8.54
CA ASP A 135 21.08 7.40 7.81
C ASP A 135 21.38 6.17 8.69
N MET A 136 20.48 5.84 9.63
CA MET A 136 20.27 4.44 10.01
C MET A 136 19.71 3.79 8.74
N ARG A 137 20.63 3.42 7.84
CA ARG A 137 20.33 2.57 6.71
C ARG A 137 19.71 1.33 7.32
N GLN A 138 18.40 1.19 7.18
CA GLN A 138 17.78 -0.11 7.32
C GLN A 138 18.36 -0.93 6.16
N THR A 139 19.44 -1.65 6.45
CA THR A 139 20.02 -2.61 5.54
C THR A 139 18.96 -3.69 5.39
N TYR A 140 18.22 -3.63 4.28
CA TYR A 140 17.35 -4.70 3.86
C TYR A 140 18.26 -5.88 3.51
N CYS A 141 18.62 -6.70 4.50
CA CYS A 141 19.26 -7.97 4.27
C CYS A 141 18.19 -8.97 3.86
N THR A 142 18.42 -9.66 2.75
CA THR A 142 17.57 -10.78 2.33
C THR A 142 17.69 -11.92 3.34
N THR A 143 16.66 -12.76 3.41
CA THR A 143 16.65 -13.94 4.30
C THR A 143 17.87 -14.85 4.09
N ASN A 144 18.38 -14.92 2.86
CA ASN A 144 19.55 -15.73 2.52
C ASN A 144 20.86 -15.11 3.03
N GLU A 145 21.00 -13.80 2.96
CA GLU A 145 22.16 -13.08 3.51
C GLU A 145 22.22 -13.18 5.04
N ILE A 146 21.06 -13.06 5.71
CA ILE A 146 20.98 -13.21 7.16
C ILE A 146 21.35 -14.65 7.56
N ARG A 147 20.85 -15.66 6.84
CA ARG A 147 21.15 -17.07 7.15
C ARG A 147 22.64 -17.37 7.02
N SER A 148 23.27 -16.94 5.93
CA SER A 148 24.71 -17.10 5.71
C SER A 148 25.54 -16.40 6.81
N LEU A 149 25.11 -15.21 7.25
CA LEU A 149 25.75 -14.50 8.36
C LEU A 149 25.63 -15.27 9.68
N LEU A 150 24.43 -15.80 10.00
CA LEU A 150 24.21 -16.59 11.22
C LEU A 150 25.07 -17.86 11.25
N GLU A 151 25.23 -18.52 10.12
CA GLU A 151 26.02 -19.74 9.96
C GLU A 151 27.54 -19.49 10.02
N SER A 152 27.99 -18.28 9.65
CA SER A 152 29.41 -17.92 9.66
C SER A 152 29.93 -17.40 11.01
N MET A 153 29.05 -17.18 11.99
CA MET A 153 29.45 -16.74 13.33
C MET A 153 30.14 -17.84 14.13
N ASN A 154 31.17 -17.47 14.88
CA ASN A 154 31.77 -18.33 15.89
C ASN A 154 30.90 -18.42 17.17
N HIS A 155 31.27 -19.31 18.10
CA HIS A 155 30.47 -19.55 19.32
C HIS A 155 30.24 -18.28 20.14
N GLU A 156 31.28 -17.49 20.40
CA GLU A 156 31.19 -16.26 21.20
C GLU A 156 30.27 -15.22 20.53
N GLN A 157 30.38 -15.08 19.21
CA GLN A 157 29.53 -14.18 18.43
C GLN A 157 28.06 -14.62 18.46
N GLN A 158 27.80 -15.93 18.38
CA GLN A 158 26.45 -16.47 18.50
C GLN A 158 25.85 -16.20 19.89
N GLU A 159 26.63 -16.41 20.96
CA GLU A 159 26.17 -16.13 22.33
C GLU A 159 25.79 -14.65 22.52
N ILE A 160 26.64 -13.74 22.05
CA ILE A 160 26.35 -12.30 22.11
C ILE A 160 25.10 -11.97 21.27
N PHE A 161 25.02 -12.50 20.05
CA PHE A 161 23.89 -12.24 19.16
C PHE A 161 22.55 -12.69 19.78
N TYR A 162 22.49 -13.91 20.30
CA TYR A 162 21.27 -14.43 20.91
C TYR A 162 20.94 -13.71 22.22
N TYR A 163 21.93 -13.31 23.02
CA TYR A 163 21.71 -12.49 24.20
C TYR A 163 21.03 -11.14 23.87
N VAL A 164 21.56 -10.42 22.87
CA VAL A 164 20.98 -9.16 22.40
C VAL A 164 19.57 -9.38 21.83
N ARG A 165 19.39 -10.43 21.02
CA ARG A 165 18.09 -10.78 20.42
C ARG A 165 17.03 -11.02 21.48
N GLU A 166 17.33 -11.84 22.48
CA GLU A 166 16.40 -12.14 23.58
C GLU A 166 16.04 -10.89 24.38
N TRP A 167 17.02 -10.02 24.64
CA TRP A 167 16.76 -8.75 25.30
C TRP A 167 15.83 -7.84 24.48
N CYS A 168 16.06 -7.71 23.17
CA CYS A 168 15.18 -6.94 22.27
C CYS A 168 13.73 -7.47 22.29
N MET A 169 13.56 -8.80 22.26
CA MET A 169 12.23 -9.42 22.33
C MET A 169 11.55 -9.13 23.67
N LYS A 170 12.29 -9.23 24.79
CA LYS A 170 11.76 -8.88 26.12
C LYS A 170 11.35 -7.41 26.20
N ARG A 171 12.19 -6.49 25.70
CA ARG A 171 11.91 -5.05 25.72
C ARG A 171 10.73 -4.65 24.84
N LEU A 172 10.53 -5.33 23.71
CA LEU A 172 9.38 -5.10 22.83
C LEU A 172 8.06 -5.44 23.53
N HIS A 173 8.05 -6.53 24.32
CA HIS A 173 6.85 -6.99 25.03
C HIS A 173 6.70 -6.40 26.43
N ASN A 174 7.76 -5.83 27.01
CA ASN A 174 7.74 -5.19 28.32
C ASN A 174 8.69 -3.97 28.35
N PRO A 175 8.16 -2.73 28.47
CA PRO A 175 8.97 -1.51 28.45
C PRO A 175 9.83 -1.31 29.71
N ASP A 176 9.57 -2.04 30.81
CA ASP A 176 10.29 -1.91 32.08
C ASP A 176 11.54 -2.82 32.18
N VAL A 177 11.98 -3.42 31.07
CA VAL A 177 13.19 -4.24 31.04
C VAL A 177 14.44 -3.37 31.22
N GLU A 178 15.34 -3.78 32.12
CA GLU A 178 16.59 -3.07 32.39
C GLU A 178 17.42 -2.83 31.11
N PRO A 179 18.12 -1.69 30.99
CA PRO A 179 18.95 -1.40 29.84
C PRO A 179 20.00 -2.50 29.59
N LEU A 180 20.15 -2.89 28.32
CA LEU A 180 21.15 -3.86 27.90
C LEU A 180 22.55 -3.40 28.33
N ARG A 181 23.25 -4.24 29.09
CA ARG A 181 24.66 -4.08 29.41
C ARG A 181 25.42 -5.19 28.67
N LEU A 182 26.33 -4.77 27.80
CA LEU A 182 27.26 -5.61 27.04
C LEU A 182 28.66 -5.48 27.64
#